data_AF-A0A6P7U0P9-F1
#
_entry.id   AF-A0A6P7U0P9-F1
#
_cell.length_a   1.000
_cell.length_b   1.000
_cell.length_c   1.000
_cell.angle_alpha   90.00
_cell.angle_beta   90.00
_cell.angle_gamma   90.00
#
_symmetry.space_group_name_H-M   'P 1'
#
loop_
_entity.id
_entity.type
_entity.pdbx_description
1 polymer ?
#
loop_
_entity_poly.entity_id
_entity_poly.type
_entity_poly.pdbx_seq_one_letter_code
_entity_poly.pdbx_strand_id
1 'polypeptide(L)'
;IAPENTLVAFQIAANESVYGFESDVQISLDGIPFILHDKTLRRTTNIEEVYPDRVDDDASTFTFDELRKLNAGSWFLKEDPMGVVGSLTDKAKEIYNNQTIMSLEELIDLAHLTGKNVLIDIRSPVKENRYYYTVEKQVIDVISKTGIPLKQIWWFSKVYHSAYTTNFTQTGTSYLPVEDLVKLHISNFNARYDSLSEDEILQYLESNITTNVYLVNTYWLFSLYWCLGVQSVTTDECHVLNKIEKPLWHLTPGTYLMTWVSVDIISAIIIITILIVQWVRLLGTRFNPETISLHSQQTMTILTDQYHSNSRTMKEKLLFTADQLEEDILEATEGVSNDHIDSPTHHYMNTAADTIVISVPQ
;
A
#
# COMPACT_ATOMS: atom_id res chain seq x y z
N ILE A 1 -3.46 -6.50 9.83
CA ILE A 1 -2.06 -6.17 10.18
C ILE A 1 -1.72 -6.87 11.48
N ALA A 2 -0.57 -7.55 11.56
CA ALA A 2 -0.10 -8.31 12.72
C ALA A 2 1.45 -8.44 12.67
N PRO A 3 2.12 -8.96 13.71
CA PRO A 3 3.58 -9.15 13.70
C PRO A 3 3.99 -10.11 12.58
N GLU A 4 4.92 -9.71 11.71
CA GLU A 4 5.35 -10.50 10.53
C GLU A 4 5.79 -11.93 10.89
N ASN A 5 5.64 -12.87 9.94
CA ASN A 5 6.18 -14.24 10.07
C ASN A 5 5.73 -15.01 11.33
N THR A 6 4.57 -14.66 11.89
CA THR A 6 3.93 -15.34 13.02
C THR A 6 2.67 -16.08 12.61
N LEU A 7 2.28 -17.08 13.40
CA LEU A 7 1.05 -17.84 13.19
C LEU A 7 -0.19 -16.92 13.10
N VAL A 8 -0.29 -15.92 13.98
CA VAL A 8 -1.42 -14.99 13.97
C VAL A 8 -1.48 -14.16 12.69
N ALA A 9 -0.33 -13.74 12.13
CA ALA A 9 -0.30 -12.98 10.88
C ALA A 9 -0.83 -13.81 9.70
N PHE A 10 -0.35 -15.04 9.55
CA PHE A 10 -0.83 -15.93 8.49
C PHE A 10 -2.30 -16.33 8.70
N GLN A 11 -2.76 -16.55 9.93
CA GLN A 11 -4.17 -16.83 10.22
C GLN A 11 -5.09 -15.66 9.88
N ILE A 12 -4.69 -14.43 10.24
CA ILE A 12 -5.46 -13.23 9.87
C ILE A 12 -5.52 -13.12 8.35
N ALA A 13 -4.39 -13.29 7.68
CA ALA A 13 -4.36 -13.16 6.23
C ALA A 13 -5.07 -14.31 5.49
N ALA A 14 -5.11 -15.51 6.06
CA ALA A 14 -5.90 -16.61 5.52
C ALA A 14 -7.41 -16.30 5.49
N ASN A 15 -7.88 -15.50 6.46
CA ASN A 15 -9.25 -14.99 6.52
C ASN A 15 -9.50 -13.83 5.54
N GLU A 16 -8.44 -13.22 5.03
CA GLU A 16 -8.50 -12.28 3.93
C GLU A 16 -8.47 -13.06 2.59
N SER A 17 -9.00 -12.46 1.52
CA SER A 17 -9.05 -13.08 0.18
C SER A 17 -7.69 -13.04 -0.54
N VAL A 18 -6.66 -13.54 0.14
CA VAL A 18 -5.27 -13.56 -0.33
C VAL A 18 -5.00 -14.78 -1.21
N TYR A 19 -4.09 -14.64 -2.16
CA TYR A 19 -3.69 -15.70 -3.09
C TYR A 19 -2.70 -16.70 -2.46
N GLY A 20 -1.83 -16.21 -1.59
CA GLY A 20 -0.78 -17.02 -1.00
C GLY A 20 -0.09 -16.34 0.18
N PHE A 21 0.72 -17.12 0.86
CA PHE A 21 1.68 -16.67 1.84
C PHE A 21 3.04 -16.55 1.16
N GLU A 22 3.83 -15.56 1.56
CA GLU A 22 5.21 -15.40 1.14
C GLU A 22 6.06 -15.34 2.40
N SER A 23 7.25 -15.94 2.38
CA SER A 23 8.16 -15.88 3.51
C SER A 23 9.58 -16.35 3.17
N ASP A 24 10.52 -15.90 3.98
CA ASP A 24 11.89 -16.39 4.02
C ASP A 24 12.06 -17.59 4.93
N VAL A 25 12.74 -18.60 4.40
CA VAL A 25 13.09 -19.82 5.10
C VAL A 25 14.57 -19.80 5.47
N GLN A 26 14.83 -19.97 6.77
CA GLN A 26 16.14 -20.23 7.34
C GLN A 26 16.21 -21.65 7.92
N ILE A 27 17.40 -22.07 8.35
CA ILE A 27 17.60 -23.37 8.99
C ILE A 27 18.35 -23.21 10.31
N SER A 28 17.82 -23.84 11.37
CA SER A 28 18.42 -23.81 12.69
C SER A 28 19.71 -24.64 12.75
N LEU A 29 20.47 -24.49 13.84
CA LEU A 29 21.70 -25.24 14.10
C LEU A 29 21.46 -26.77 14.09
N ASP A 30 20.30 -27.20 14.58
CA ASP A 30 19.87 -28.59 14.66
C ASP A 30 19.10 -29.08 13.42
N GLY A 31 18.84 -28.21 12.44
CA GLY A 31 18.40 -28.59 11.10
C GLY A 31 16.91 -28.51 10.84
N ILE A 32 16.19 -27.75 11.66
CA ILE A 32 14.76 -27.51 11.51
C ILE A 32 14.59 -26.21 10.71
N PRO A 33 13.97 -26.25 9.53
CA PRO A 33 13.66 -25.05 8.78
C PRO A 33 12.61 -24.20 9.52
N PHE A 34 12.84 -22.90 9.58
CA PHE A 34 11.99 -21.94 10.27
C PHE A 34 11.85 -20.64 9.46
N ILE A 35 10.86 -19.85 9.85
CA ILE A 35 10.39 -18.67 9.12
C ILE A 35 11.00 -17.41 9.76
N LEU A 36 11.84 -16.69 9.02
CA LEU A 36 12.48 -15.44 9.46
C LEU A 36 13.14 -14.72 8.28
N HIS A 37 12.79 -13.44 8.09
CA HIS A 37 13.38 -12.59 7.05
C HIS A 37 14.83 -12.17 7.36
N ASP A 38 15.07 -11.65 8.56
CA ASP A 38 16.36 -11.06 8.94
C ASP A 38 17.41 -12.13 9.24
N LYS A 39 18.69 -11.82 9.04
CA LYS A 39 19.79 -12.70 9.47
C LYS A 39 19.90 -12.86 10.99
N THR A 40 19.43 -11.88 11.75
CA THR A 40 19.50 -11.86 13.21
C THR A 40 18.10 -11.77 13.80
N LEU A 41 17.98 -12.08 15.09
CA LEU A 41 16.70 -12.13 15.80
C LEU A 41 16.33 -10.76 16.41
N ARG A 42 17.18 -9.75 16.26
CA ARG A 42 17.12 -8.46 16.98
C ARG A 42 15.83 -7.68 16.72
N ARG A 43 15.43 -7.54 15.45
CA ARG A 43 14.31 -6.65 15.07
C ARG A 43 12.94 -7.20 15.47
N THR A 44 12.75 -8.51 15.34
CA THR A 44 11.43 -9.14 15.40
C THR A 44 11.24 -10.07 16.60
N THR A 45 12.15 -10.02 17.58
CA THR A 45 12.02 -10.84 18.79
C THR A 45 12.53 -10.14 20.05
N ASN A 46 12.33 -10.76 21.22
CA ASN A 46 12.92 -10.32 22.49
C ASN A 46 14.31 -10.95 22.78
N ILE A 47 15.12 -11.19 21.75
CA ILE A 47 16.46 -11.79 21.87
C ILE A 47 17.37 -11.09 22.90
N GLU A 48 17.26 -9.76 23.02
CA GLU A 48 18.03 -8.95 23.99
C GLU A 48 17.74 -9.33 25.46
N GLU A 49 16.54 -9.85 25.73
CA GLU A 49 16.14 -10.27 27.07
C GLU A 49 16.51 -11.73 27.34
N VAL A 50 16.36 -12.61 26.35
CA VAL A 50 16.51 -14.06 26.52
C VAL A 50 17.97 -14.52 26.34
N TYR A 51 18.69 -13.93 25.39
CA TYR A 51 20.08 -14.25 25.06
C TYR A 51 20.91 -12.97 24.81
N PRO A 52 21.16 -12.15 25.85
CA PRO A 52 21.81 -10.83 25.71
C PRO A 52 23.22 -10.87 25.11
N ASP A 53 23.94 -11.99 25.28
CA ASP A 53 25.29 -12.15 24.75
C ASP A 53 25.33 -12.61 23.28
N ARG A 54 24.16 -12.88 22.68
CA ARG A 54 24.02 -13.47 21.32
C ARG A 54 23.11 -12.65 20.41
N VAL A 55 22.88 -11.38 20.71
CA VAL A 55 21.89 -10.56 20.00
C VAL A 55 22.25 -10.34 18.51
N ASP A 56 23.54 -10.25 18.23
CA ASP A 56 24.08 -10.07 16.87
C ASP A 56 24.49 -11.39 16.21
N ASP A 57 24.26 -12.53 16.87
CA ASP A 57 24.50 -13.83 16.28
C ASP A 57 23.52 -14.05 15.11
N ASP A 58 24.00 -14.75 14.09
CA ASP A 58 23.15 -15.20 12.99
C ASP A 58 22.12 -16.23 13.51
N ALA A 59 20.87 -16.11 13.08
CA ALA A 59 19.77 -16.93 13.54
C ALA A 59 19.99 -18.43 13.27
N SER A 60 20.78 -18.76 12.23
CA SER A 60 21.15 -20.15 11.92
C SER A 60 22.13 -20.79 12.91
N THR A 61 22.62 -20.04 13.90
CA THR A 61 23.48 -20.56 14.99
C THR A 61 22.70 -21.01 16.22
N PHE A 62 21.39 -20.82 16.26
CA PHE A 62 20.51 -21.22 17.35
C PHE A 62 19.86 -22.57 17.06
N THR A 63 19.63 -23.41 18.07
CA THR A 63 18.76 -24.58 17.90
C THR A 63 17.30 -24.14 17.83
N PHE A 64 16.42 -24.96 17.26
CA PHE A 64 15.01 -24.60 17.17
C PHE A 64 14.36 -24.46 18.55
N ASP A 65 14.75 -25.28 19.53
CA ASP A 65 14.29 -25.14 20.92
C ASP A 65 14.72 -23.81 21.57
N GLU A 66 15.87 -23.25 21.18
CA GLU A 66 16.28 -21.90 21.60
C GLU A 66 15.40 -20.83 20.92
N LEU A 67 15.20 -20.96 19.61
CA LEU A 67 14.35 -20.06 18.81
C LEU A 67 12.90 -20.02 19.36
N ARG A 68 12.35 -21.17 19.77
CA ARG A 68 10.99 -21.27 20.31
C ARG A 68 10.79 -20.60 21.67
N LYS A 69 11.86 -20.26 22.39
CA LYS A 69 11.77 -19.49 23.64
C LYS A 69 11.60 -17.99 23.40
N LEU A 70 11.89 -17.53 22.18
CA LEU A 70 11.79 -16.14 21.83
C LEU A 70 10.34 -15.75 21.55
N ASN A 71 9.98 -14.57 22.04
CA ASN A 71 8.72 -13.92 21.74
C ASN A 71 8.86 -13.17 20.41
N ALA A 72 8.09 -13.58 19.40
CA ALA A 72 8.15 -13.05 18.03
C ALA A 72 7.08 -11.98 17.73
N GLY A 73 6.36 -11.47 18.74
CA GLY A 73 5.25 -10.53 18.52
C GLY A 73 5.20 -9.30 19.45
N SER A 74 5.84 -9.35 20.61
CA SER A 74 5.94 -8.23 21.55
C SER A 74 6.59 -6.97 20.94
N TRP A 75 7.57 -7.15 20.05
CA TRP A 75 8.23 -6.05 19.33
C TRP A 75 7.22 -5.19 18.55
N PHE A 76 6.22 -5.81 17.93
CA PHE A 76 5.22 -5.12 17.13
C PHE A 76 4.36 -4.17 17.99
N LEU A 77 4.05 -4.59 19.22
CA LEU A 77 3.28 -3.79 20.17
C LEU A 77 4.10 -2.64 20.75
N LYS A 78 5.42 -2.84 20.88
CA LYS A 78 6.35 -1.85 21.44
C LYS A 78 6.72 -0.78 20.43
N GLU A 79 7.07 -1.19 19.21
CA GLU A 79 7.58 -0.29 18.17
C GLU A 79 6.48 0.34 17.31
N ASP A 80 5.28 -0.25 17.31
CA ASP A 80 4.12 0.17 16.49
C ASP A 80 4.51 0.54 15.05
N PRO A 81 5.14 -0.38 14.29
CA PRO A 81 5.75 -0.06 13.00
C PRO A 81 4.76 0.44 11.95
N MET A 82 3.46 0.19 12.16
CA MET A 82 2.37 0.55 11.25
C MET A 82 1.41 1.60 11.84
N GLY A 83 1.69 2.12 13.05
CA GLY A 83 0.81 3.10 13.71
C GLY A 83 -0.59 2.57 14.05
N VAL A 84 -0.74 1.26 14.23
CA VAL A 84 -2.05 0.60 14.42
C VAL A 84 -2.28 0.08 15.82
N VAL A 85 -1.24 0.02 16.67
CA VAL A 85 -1.34 -0.57 18.01
C VAL A 85 -2.39 0.12 18.87
N GLY A 86 -2.56 1.44 18.72
CA GLY A 86 -3.59 2.21 19.41
C GLY A 86 -5.04 1.78 19.10
N SER A 87 -5.27 1.17 17.93
CA SER A 87 -6.58 0.67 17.49
C SER A 87 -6.87 -0.77 17.89
N LEU A 88 -5.87 -1.51 18.38
CA LEU A 88 -6.01 -2.92 18.75
C LEU A 88 -6.80 -3.09 20.05
N THR A 89 -7.70 -4.08 20.05
CA THR A 89 -8.36 -4.55 21.27
C THR A 89 -7.35 -5.19 22.23
N ASP A 90 -7.65 -5.21 23.53
CA ASP A 90 -6.77 -5.85 24.54
C ASP A 90 -6.54 -7.33 24.24
N LYS A 91 -7.57 -8.03 23.75
CA LYS A 91 -7.45 -9.43 23.32
C LYS A 91 -6.50 -9.59 22.13
N ALA A 92 -6.54 -8.68 21.16
CA ALA A 92 -5.60 -8.72 20.03
C ALA A 92 -4.17 -8.49 20.51
N LYS A 93 -3.96 -7.54 21.43
CA LYS A 93 -2.65 -7.30 22.05
C LYS A 93 -2.15 -8.53 22.80
N GLU A 94 -3.00 -9.22 23.55
CA GLU A 94 -2.63 -10.47 24.24
C GLU A 94 -2.19 -11.56 23.25
N ILE A 95 -2.94 -11.77 22.17
CA ILE A 95 -2.59 -12.75 21.12
C ILE A 95 -1.27 -12.38 20.46
N TYR A 96 -1.08 -11.11 20.08
CA TYR A 96 0.14 -10.64 19.41
C TYR A 96 1.35 -10.75 20.34
N ASN A 97 1.17 -10.49 21.63
CA ASN A 97 2.21 -10.67 22.63
C ASN A 97 2.51 -12.14 22.94
N ASN A 98 1.74 -13.10 22.43
CA ASN A 98 1.92 -14.52 22.66
C ASN A 98 2.22 -15.28 21.35
N GLN A 99 3.21 -14.78 20.60
CA GLN A 99 3.70 -15.40 19.37
C GLN A 99 5.13 -15.89 19.55
N THR A 100 5.47 -16.97 18.87
CA THR A 100 6.81 -17.58 18.82
C THR A 100 7.28 -17.71 17.38
N ILE A 101 8.58 -17.95 17.19
CA ILE A 101 9.14 -18.25 15.85
C ILE A 101 8.47 -19.52 15.30
N MET A 102 7.99 -19.42 14.06
CA MET A 102 7.25 -20.47 13.40
C MET A 102 8.19 -21.40 12.61
N SER A 103 7.93 -22.70 12.63
CA SER A 103 8.62 -23.65 11.74
C SER A 103 8.08 -23.53 10.31
N LEU A 104 8.86 -23.99 9.34
CA LEU A 104 8.36 -24.13 7.97
C LEU A 104 7.17 -25.11 7.90
N GLU A 105 7.22 -26.21 8.66
CA GLU A 105 6.14 -27.20 8.68
C GLU A 105 4.81 -26.57 9.13
N GLU A 106 4.84 -25.73 10.18
CA GLU A 106 3.67 -24.98 10.65
C GLU A 106 3.10 -24.04 9.57
N LEU A 107 3.95 -23.37 8.77
CA LEU A 107 3.51 -22.51 7.65
C LEU A 107 2.81 -23.34 6.57
N ILE A 108 3.44 -24.45 6.17
CA ILE A 108 2.98 -25.28 5.07
C ILE A 108 1.68 -26.00 5.44
N ASP A 109 1.56 -26.49 6.68
CA ASP A 109 0.32 -27.09 7.18
C ASP A 109 -0.83 -26.10 7.18
N LEU A 110 -0.58 -24.84 7.60
CA LEU A 110 -1.58 -23.78 7.54
C LEU A 110 -1.97 -23.46 6.09
N ALA A 111 -1.01 -23.37 5.17
CA ALA A 111 -1.27 -23.13 3.76
C ALA A 111 -2.08 -24.27 3.14
N HIS A 112 -1.74 -25.52 3.45
CA HIS A 112 -2.48 -26.69 2.99
C HIS A 112 -3.92 -26.69 3.50
N LEU A 113 -4.12 -26.40 4.80
CA LEU A 113 -5.43 -26.30 5.42
C LEU A 113 -6.30 -25.19 4.81
N THR A 114 -5.68 -24.08 4.41
CA THR A 114 -6.38 -22.89 3.90
C THR A 114 -6.41 -22.81 2.38
N GLY A 115 -5.81 -23.79 1.69
CA GLY A 115 -5.73 -23.85 0.23
C GLY A 115 -4.90 -22.73 -0.41
N LYS A 116 -3.96 -22.14 0.33
CA LYS A 116 -3.14 -21.01 -0.12
C LYS A 116 -1.85 -21.49 -0.78
N ASN A 117 -1.36 -20.73 -1.75
CA ASN A 117 -0.01 -20.93 -2.29
C ASN A 117 1.04 -20.45 -1.27
N VAL A 118 2.26 -20.95 -1.37
CA VAL A 118 3.38 -20.49 -0.54
C VAL A 118 4.56 -20.13 -1.43
N LEU A 119 5.00 -18.89 -1.35
CA LEU A 119 6.19 -18.37 -2.01
C LEU A 119 7.34 -18.41 -1.00
N ILE A 120 8.45 -19.05 -1.36
CA ILE A 120 9.58 -19.24 -0.44
C ILE A 120 10.90 -18.78 -1.04
N ASP A 121 11.60 -17.89 -0.34
CA ASP A 121 13.03 -17.64 -0.53
C ASP A 121 13.83 -18.41 0.53
N ILE A 122 14.87 -19.12 0.11
CA ILE A 122 15.74 -19.86 1.03
C ILE A 122 17.00 -19.06 1.27
N ARG A 123 17.20 -18.68 2.53
CA ARG A 123 18.40 -17.99 2.99
C ARG A 123 19.47 -19.02 3.35
N SER A 124 20.70 -18.76 2.89
CA SER A 124 21.85 -19.60 3.24
C SER A 124 22.27 -19.32 4.69
N PRO A 125 22.48 -20.35 5.52
CA PRO A 125 22.96 -20.15 6.88
C PRO A 125 24.44 -19.71 6.88
N VAL A 126 25.02 -19.51 8.06
CA VAL A 126 26.48 -19.31 8.18
C VAL A 126 27.24 -20.57 7.72
N LYS A 127 28.48 -20.39 7.26
CA LYS A 127 29.29 -21.48 6.67
C LYS A 127 29.58 -22.61 7.66
N GLU A 128 29.61 -22.27 8.95
CA GLU A 128 29.87 -23.18 10.05
C GLU A 128 28.66 -24.07 10.37
N ASN A 129 27.45 -23.68 9.93
CA ASN A 129 26.27 -24.49 10.08
C ASN A 129 26.40 -25.74 9.19
N ARG A 130 26.21 -26.93 9.79
CA ARG A 130 26.34 -28.23 9.11
C ARG A 130 25.43 -28.40 7.89
N TYR A 131 24.38 -27.59 7.78
CA TYR A 131 23.42 -27.61 6.67
C TYR A 131 23.70 -26.58 5.57
N TYR A 132 24.81 -25.83 5.62
CA TYR A 132 25.14 -24.80 4.62
C TYR A 132 24.97 -25.26 3.16
N TYR A 133 25.44 -26.47 2.84
CA TYR A 133 25.34 -27.04 1.48
C TYR A 133 24.10 -27.91 1.25
N THR A 134 23.26 -28.11 2.27
CA THR A 134 22.11 -29.04 2.20
C THR A 134 20.78 -28.43 2.64
N VAL A 135 20.74 -27.11 2.91
CA VAL A 135 19.54 -26.40 3.39
C VAL A 135 18.35 -26.61 2.45
N GLU A 136 18.52 -26.48 1.14
CA GLU A 136 17.44 -26.71 0.17
C GLU A 136 16.87 -28.12 0.27
N LYS A 137 17.74 -29.13 0.45
CA LYS A 137 17.30 -30.51 0.63
C LYS A 137 16.48 -30.68 1.91
N GLN A 138 16.90 -30.07 3.02
CA GLN A 138 16.16 -30.12 4.28
C GLN A 138 14.76 -29.49 4.14
N VAL A 139 14.69 -28.35 3.46
CA VAL A 139 13.43 -27.66 3.15
C VAL A 139 12.50 -28.55 2.30
N ILE A 140 13.03 -29.15 1.23
CA ILE A 140 12.27 -30.07 0.37
C ILE A 140 11.77 -31.30 1.15
N ASP A 141 12.62 -31.88 1.99
CA ASP A 141 12.28 -33.05 2.81
C ASP A 141 11.16 -32.74 3.83
N VAL A 142 11.09 -31.52 4.36
CA VAL A 142 9.99 -31.07 5.23
C VAL A 142 8.71 -30.88 4.42
N ILE A 143 8.76 -30.08 3.34
CA ILE A 143 7.56 -29.79 2.52
C ILE A 143 6.93 -31.08 1.99
N SER A 144 7.74 -32.02 1.52
CA SER A 144 7.27 -33.29 0.93
C SER A 144 6.50 -34.19 1.93
N LYS A 145 6.61 -33.94 3.24
CA LYS A 145 5.91 -34.71 4.29
C LYS A 145 4.54 -34.15 4.67
N THR A 146 4.29 -32.87 4.39
CA THR A 146 3.05 -32.17 4.78
C THR A 146 1.83 -32.53 3.92
N GLY A 147 2.05 -33.15 2.75
CA GLY A 147 0.99 -33.51 1.82
C GLY A 147 0.49 -32.35 0.96
N ILE A 148 1.05 -31.14 1.10
CA ILE A 148 0.72 -30.02 0.22
C ILE A 148 1.07 -30.37 -1.25
N PRO A 149 0.19 -30.08 -2.22
CA PRO A 149 0.55 -30.18 -3.63
C PRO A 149 1.78 -29.32 -3.93
N LEU A 150 2.87 -29.94 -4.40
CA LEU A 150 4.14 -29.22 -4.62
C LEU A 150 4.00 -28.04 -5.61
N LYS A 151 3.01 -28.06 -6.50
CA LYS A 151 2.71 -26.93 -7.40
C LYS A 151 2.12 -25.69 -6.71
N GLN A 152 1.63 -25.81 -5.47
CA GLN A 152 1.26 -24.67 -4.64
C GLN A 152 2.49 -23.97 -4.03
N ILE A 153 3.68 -24.56 -4.12
CA ILE A 153 4.91 -23.94 -3.64
C ILE A 153 5.63 -23.26 -4.81
N TRP A 154 5.73 -21.95 -4.73
CA TRP A 154 6.49 -21.11 -5.64
C TRP A 154 7.92 -21.02 -5.12
N TRP A 155 8.81 -21.70 -5.84
CA TRP A 155 10.19 -21.89 -5.44
C TRP A 155 11.07 -20.83 -6.08
N PHE A 156 11.64 -19.93 -5.27
CA PHE A 156 12.54 -18.88 -5.74
C PHE A 156 13.92 -19.46 -5.99
N SER A 157 14.12 -19.89 -7.24
CA SER A 157 15.27 -20.70 -7.58
C SER A 157 16.51 -19.86 -7.81
N LYS A 158 17.59 -20.13 -7.07
CA LYS A 158 18.94 -19.65 -7.40
C LYS A 158 19.60 -20.52 -8.47
N VAL A 159 19.15 -21.76 -8.61
CA VAL A 159 19.63 -22.75 -9.60
C VAL A 159 18.44 -23.43 -10.26
N TYR A 160 18.09 -22.94 -11.44
CA TYR A 160 16.96 -23.48 -12.21
C TYR A 160 17.17 -24.94 -12.59
N HIS A 161 16.10 -25.73 -12.58
CA HIS A 161 16.07 -27.14 -12.98
C HIS A 161 16.97 -28.10 -12.17
N SER A 162 17.19 -27.84 -10.89
CA SER A 162 17.67 -28.90 -10.00
C SER A 162 16.71 -30.09 -10.03
N ALA A 163 17.23 -31.31 -10.13
CA ALA A 163 16.41 -32.54 -10.20
C ALA A 163 15.45 -32.68 -9.01
N TYR A 164 15.74 -31.99 -7.90
CA TYR A 164 14.96 -32.01 -6.67
C TYR A 164 13.82 -30.97 -6.65
N THR A 165 13.84 -29.96 -7.55
CA THR A 165 12.89 -28.83 -7.48
C THR A 165 11.90 -28.75 -8.63
N THR A 166 12.00 -29.64 -9.63
CA THR A 166 11.15 -29.64 -10.84
C THR A 166 9.65 -29.80 -10.56
N ASN A 167 9.28 -30.42 -9.43
CA ASN A 167 7.89 -30.61 -9.04
C ASN A 167 7.26 -29.35 -8.44
N PHE A 168 8.06 -28.40 -7.96
CA PHE A 168 7.58 -27.10 -7.50
C PHE A 168 7.25 -26.18 -8.68
N THR A 169 6.64 -25.03 -8.38
CA THR A 169 6.46 -23.95 -9.35
C THR A 169 7.74 -23.12 -9.39
N GLN A 170 8.58 -23.37 -10.40
CA GLN A 170 9.84 -22.63 -10.58
C GLN A 170 9.52 -21.17 -10.83
N THR A 171 10.10 -20.29 -10.02
CA THR A 171 9.86 -18.84 -10.09
C THR A 171 11.18 -18.12 -10.27
N GLY A 172 11.29 -17.32 -11.33
CA GLY A 172 12.45 -16.47 -11.58
C GLY A 172 12.48 -15.28 -10.64
N THR A 173 13.66 -14.90 -10.14
CA THR A 173 13.82 -13.74 -9.23
C THR A 173 14.80 -12.69 -9.70
N SER A 174 15.52 -12.99 -10.79
CA SER A 174 16.47 -12.09 -11.44
C SER A 174 16.08 -12.00 -12.90
N TYR A 175 16.15 -10.80 -13.48
CA TYR A 175 15.72 -10.58 -14.87
C TYR A 175 16.35 -11.60 -15.82
N LEU A 176 15.49 -12.20 -16.64
CA LEU A 176 15.87 -13.10 -17.72
C LEU A 176 15.04 -12.75 -18.97
N PRO A 177 15.65 -12.72 -20.17
CA PRO A 177 14.89 -12.62 -21.40
C PRO A 177 13.85 -13.74 -21.50
N VAL A 178 12.71 -13.47 -22.16
CA VAL A 178 11.62 -14.44 -22.37
C VAL A 178 12.14 -15.77 -22.93
N GLU A 179 13.06 -15.70 -23.90
CA GLU A 179 13.64 -16.90 -24.52
C GLU A 179 14.30 -17.83 -23.50
N ASP A 180 14.96 -17.24 -22.49
CA ASP A 180 15.65 -18.00 -21.46
C ASP A 180 14.67 -18.55 -20.42
N LEU A 181 13.63 -17.80 -20.07
CA LEU A 181 12.54 -18.30 -19.22
C LEU A 181 11.83 -19.48 -19.87
N VAL A 182 11.54 -19.42 -21.17
CA VAL A 182 10.92 -20.51 -21.92
C VAL A 182 11.85 -21.73 -21.99
N LYS A 183 13.14 -21.54 -22.31
CA LYS A 183 14.14 -22.64 -22.27
C LYS A 183 14.22 -23.27 -20.88
N LEU A 184 14.09 -22.46 -19.84
CA LEU A 184 14.10 -22.88 -18.44
C LEU A 184 12.72 -23.36 -17.93
N HIS A 185 11.69 -23.39 -18.78
CA HIS A 185 10.34 -23.83 -18.42
C HIS A 185 9.79 -23.10 -17.18
N ILE A 186 10.15 -21.82 -17.04
CA ILE A 186 9.71 -20.93 -15.97
C ILE A 186 8.51 -20.15 -16.49
N SER A 187 7.37 -20.33 -15.82
CA SER A 187 6.11 -19.63 -16.11
C SER A 187 5.76 -18.58 -15.06
N ASN A 188 6.57 -18.43 -14.01
CA ASN A 188 6.32 -17.53 -12.89
C ASN A 188 7.56 -16.68 -12.63
N PHE A 189 7.35 -15.40 -12.35
CA PHE A 189 8.42 -14.46 -12.09
C PHE A 189 8.08 -13.59 -10.88
N ASN A 190 9.00 -13.45 -9.94
CA ASN A 190 8.88 -12.63 -8.75
C ASN A 190 9.87 -11.47 -8.83
N ALA A 191 9.35 -10.25 -8.98
CA ALA A 191 10.14 -9.06 -9.27
C ALA A 191 9.95 -8.01 -8.18
N ARG A 192 11.03 -7.32 -7.81
CA ARG A 192 10.88 -6.07 -7.05
C ARG A 192 10.23 -5.02 -7.94
N TYR A 193 9.45 -4.10 -7.38
CA TYR A 193 8.70 -3.09 -8.15
C TYR A 193 9.59 -2.25 -9.08
N ASP A 194 10.83 -2.00 -8.74
CA ASP A 194 11.76 -1.21 -9.58
C ASP A 194 12.68 -2.07 -10.45
N SER A 195 12.50 -3.39 -10.49
CA SER A 195 13.43 -4.31 -11.14
C SER A 195 13.10 -4.64 -12.60
N LEU A 196 11.83 -4.47 -13.01
CA LEU A 196 11.37 -4.67 -14.37
C LEU A 196 10.82 -3.35 -14.93
N SER A 197 11.15 -3.07 -16.18
CA SER A 197 10.51 -2.02 -16.97
C SER A 197 9.11 -2.42 -17.42
N GLU A 198 8.31 -1.43 -17.82
CA GLU A 198 6.95 -1.63 -18.36
C GLU A 198 6.97 -2.56 -19.58
N ASP A 199 7.92 -2.37 -20.51
CA ASP A 199 8.07 -3.20 -21.71
C ASP A 199 8.43 -4.65 -21.38
N GLU A 200 9.21 -4.90 -20.33
CA GLU A 200 9.57 -6.26 -19.89
C GLU A 200 8.37 -6.97 -19.27
N ILE A 201 7.56 -6.26 -18.46
CA ILE A 201 6.32 -6.80 -17.89
C ILE A 201 5.33 -7.18 -18.99
N LEU A 202 5.15 -6.32 -20.00
CA LEU A 202 4.27 -6.59 -21.13
C LEU A 202 4.77 -7.79 -21.95
N GLN A 203 6.07 -7.91 -22.19
CA GLN A 203 6.65 -9.08 -22.89
C GLN A 203 6.43 -10.38 -22.10
N TYR A 204 6.57 -10.34 -20.78
CA TYR A 204 6.29 -11.50 -19.93
C TYR A 204 4.82 -11.90 -20.02
N LEU A 205 3.91 -10.92 -19.93
CA LEU A 205 2.46 -11.14 -20.08
C LEU A 205 2.11 -11.77 -21.44
N GLU A 206 2.62 -11.21 -22.55
CA GLU A 206 2.41 -11.73 -23.91
C GLU A 206 2.91 -13.18 -24.08
N SER A 207 3.89 -13.57 -23.27
CA SER A 207 4.50 -14.90 -23.29
C SER A 207 3.90 -15.86 -22.26
N ASN A 208 2.78 -15.50 -21.62
CA ASN A 208 2.12 -16.26 -20.54
C ASN A 208 3.02 -16.51 -19.32
N ILE A 209 3.93 -15.59 -19.01
CA ILE A 209 4.73 -15.60 -17.80
C ILE A 209 4.00 -14.77 -16.75
N THR A 210 3.53 -15.45 -15.71
CA THR A 210 2.86 -14.83 -14.56
C THR A 210 3.87 -14.02 -13.76
N THR A 211 3.58 -12.74 -13.54
CA THR A 211 4.45 -11.84 -12.76
C THR A 211 3.82 -11.52 -11.42
N ASN A 212 4.60 -11.71 -10.35
CA ASN A 212 4.37 -11.18 -9.02
C ASN A 212 5.30 -9.99 -8.77
N VAL A 213 4.77 -8.89 -8.24
CA VAL A 213 5.55 -7.71 -7.90
C VAL A 213 5.57 -7.45 -6.39
N TYR A 214 6.75 -7.22 -5.82
CA TYR A 214 6.94 -6.91 -4.41
C TYR A 214 7.84 -5.67 -4.20
N LEU A 215 7.77 -4.94 -3.09
CA LEU A 215 6.66 -4.86 -2.18
C LEU A 215 5.72 -3.73 -2.62
N VAL A 216 4.41 -3.98 -2.68
CA VAL A 216 3.42 -2.98 -3.12
C VAL A 216 2.48 -2.63 -1.98
N ASN A 217 2.77 -1.56 -1.25
CA ASN A 217 1.96 -1.11 -0.10
C ASN A 217 1.13 0.17 -0.38
N THR A 218 1.14 0.67 -1.62
CA THR A 218 0.43 1.91 -1.95
C THR A 218 -0.58 1.71 -3.07
N TYR A 219 -1.72 2.37 -2.95
CA TYR A 219 -2.81 2.35 -3.92
C TYR A 219 -2.37 2.71 -5.34
N TRP A 220 -1.52 3.74 -5.48
CA TRP A 220 -1.11 4.23 -6.79
C TRP A 220 -0.20 3.22 -7.50
N LEU A 221 0.70 2.58 -6.77
CA LEU A 221 1.63 1.59 -7.29
C LEU A 221 0.87 0.30 -7.65
N PHE A 222 -0.07 -0.12 -6.80
CA PHE A 222 -0.97 -1.23 -7.10
C PHE A 222 -1.76 -0.99 -8.40
N SER A 223 -2.30 0.22 -8.57
CA SER A 223 -3.05 0.58 -9.79
C SER A 223 -2.17 0.59 -11.03
N LEU A 224 -0.90 1.02 -10.92
CA LEU A 224 0.05 0.98 -12.03
C LEU A 224 0.27 -0.46 -12.50
N TYR A 225 0.60 -1.38 -11.60
CA TYR A 225 0.82 -2.79 -11.96
C TYR A 225 -0.44 -3.51 -12.42
N TRP A 226 -1.59 -3.12 -11.89
CA TRP A 226 -2.87 -3.55 -12.42
C TRP A 226 -3.00 -3.16 -13.90
N CYS A 227 -2.77 -1.89 -14.25
CA CYS A 227 -2.83 -1.45 -15.63
C CYS A 227 -1.77 -2.09 -16.54
N LEU A 228 -0.62 -2.51 -16.01
CA LEU A 228 0.42 -3.23 -16.75
C LEU A 228 0.14 -4.73 -16.92
N GLY A 229 -0.96 -5.24 -16.35
CA GLY A 229 -1.36 -6.65 -16.47
C GLY A 229 -0.54 -7.61 -15.61
N VAL A 230 0.04 -7.13 -14.50
CA VAL A 230 0.63 -7.99 -13.46
C VAL A 230 -0.48 -8.82 -12.81
N GLN A 231 -0.20 -10.10 -12.49
CA GLN A 231 -1.21 -11.04 -11.98
C GLN A 231 -1.32 -11.03 -10.45
N SER A 232 -0.24 -10.72 -9.74
CA SER A 232 -0.25 -10.67 -8.27
C SER A 232 0.76 -9.67 -7.72
N VAL A 233 0.54 -9.24 -6.49
CA VAL A 233 1.53 -8.45 -5.74
C VAL A 233 1.73 -9.01 -4.34
N THR A 234 2.94 -8.89 -3.81
CA THR A 234 3.21 -9.07 -2.38
C THR A 234 2.98 -7.73 -1.67
N THR A 235 2.28 -7.76 -0.55
CA THR A 235 1.84 -6.55 0.17
C THR A 235 1.56 -6.81 1.66
N ASP A 236 1.81 -5.81 2.49
CA ASP A 236 1.36 -5.75 3.90
C ASP A 236 -0.06 -5.21 4.03
N GLU A 237 -0.48 -4.48 3.00
CA GLU A 237 -1.71 -3.70 2.97
C GLU A 237 -2.83 -4.51 2.29
N CYS A 238 -2.81 -5.84 2.40
CA CYS A 238 -3.82 -6.72 1.75
C CYS A 238 -5.26 -6.35 2.15
N HIS A 239 -5.48 -6.01 3.42
CA HIS A 239 -6.76 -5.58 3.97
C HIS A 239 -7.31 -4.27 3.35
N VAL A 240 -6.44 -3.51 2.67
CA VAL A 240 -6.72 -2.26 1.98
C VAL A 240 -6.82 -2.51 0.48
N LEU A 241 -5.79 -3.15 -0.10
CA LEU A 241 -5.69 -3.37 -1.54
C LEU A 241 -6.71 -4.37 -2.09
N ASN A 242 -7.10 -5.40 -1.33
CA ASN A 242 -8.14 -6.36 -1.74
C ASN A 242 -9.52 -5.73 -1.95
N LYS A 243 -9.76 -4.53 -1.42
CA LYS A 243 -11.03 -3.80 -1.55
C LYS A 243 -11.07 -2.92 -2.79
N ILE A 244 -9.99 -2.86 -3.56
CA ILE A 244 -9.91 -2.03 -4.76
C ILE A 244 -10.62 -2.76 -5.90
N GLU A 245 -11.67 -2.14 -6.42
CA GLU A 245 -12.46 -2.70 -7.54
C GLU A 245 -12.03 -2.15 -8.91
N LYS A 246 -11.24 -1.06 -8.93
CA LYS A 246 -10.75 -0.43 -10.17
C LYS A 246 -9.43 0.32 -9.92
N PRO A 247 -8.52 0.38 -10.92
CA PRO A 247 -7.30 1.13 -10.80
C PRO A 247 -7.60 2.64 -10.65
N LEU A 248 -6.80 3.30 -9.82
CA LEU A 248 -6.76 4.75 -9.76
C LEU A 248 -5.95 5.27 -10.95
N TRP A 249 -6.52 6.23 -11.68
CA TRP A 249 -5.84 6.86 -12.80
C TRP A 249 -5.12 8.10 -12.31
N HIS A 250 -3.80 8.03 -12.21
CA HIS A 250 -2.94 9.17 -11.88
C HIS A 250 -2.28 9.67 -13.17
N LEU A 251 -2.48 10.96 -13.47
CA LEU A 251 -1.71 11.65 -14.49
C LEU A 251 -0.38 12.08 -13.86
N THR A 252 0.74 11.90 -14.58
CA THR A 252 2.01 12.47 -14.12
C THR A 252 1.87 13.99 -13.96
N PRO A 253 2.63 14.66 -13.08
CA PRO A 253 2.56 16.11 -12.94
C PRO A 253 2.77 16.86 -14.27
N GLY A 254 3.64 16.32 -15.14
CA GLY A 254 3.87 16.84 -16.49
C GLY A 254 2.64 16.70 -17.38
N THR A 255 2.03 15.51 -17.44
CA THR A 255 0.81 15.28 -18.21
C THR A 255 -0.35 16.13 -17.69
N TYR A 256 -0.54 16.18 -16.37
CA TYR A 256 -1.55 17.01 -15.72
C TYR A 256 -1.38 18.48 -16.10
N LEU A 257 -0.15 19.01 -15.99
CA LEU A 257 0.16 20.39 -16.37
C LEU A 257 -0.09 20.63 -17.87
N MET A 258 0.36 19.73 -18.75
CA MET A 258 0.11 19.84 -20.20
C MET A 258 -1.38 19.83 -20.53
N THR A 259 -2.17 18.98 -19.86
CA THR A 259 -3.62 18.95 -20.00
C THR A 259 -4.24 20.29 -19.62
N TRP A 260 -3.89 20.85 -18.46
CA TRP A 260 -4.44 22.15 -18.02
C TRP A 260 -3.99 23.32 -18.89
N VAL A 261 -2.72 23.38 -19.29
CA VAL A 261 -2.24 24.40 -20.24
C VAL A 261 -2.98 24.29 -21.58
N SER A 262 -3.25 23.09 -22.06
CA SER A 262 -4.02 22.88 -23.30
C SER A 262 -5.46 23.35 -23.15
N VAL A 263 -6.11 23.03 -22.01
CA VAL A 263 -7.48 23.50 -21.69
C VAL A 263 -7.53 25.02 -21.62
N ASP A 264 -6.55 25.67 -21.02
CA ASP A 264 -6.47 27.13 -20.93
C ASP A 264 -6.27 27.79 -22.29
N ILE A 265 -5.39 27.25 -23.15
CA ILE A 265 -5.18 27.74 -24.52
C ILE A 265 -6.47 27.62 -25.33
N ILE A 266 -7.15 26.47 -25.27
CA ILE A 266 -8.42 26.25 -25.98
C ILE A 266 -9.47 27.25 -25.46
N SER A 267 -9.56 27.43 -24.15
CA SER A 267 -10.49 28.38 -23.52
C SER A 267 -10.22 29.82 -23.97
N ALA A 268 -8.95 30.24 -24.01
CA ALA A 268 -8.54 31.55 -24.50
C ALA A 268 -8.92 31.75 -25.98
N ILE A 269 -8.68 30.75 -26.84
CA ILE A 269 -9.08 30.78 -28.25
C ILE A 269 -10.60 30.93 -28.38
N ILE A 270 -11.38 30.18 -27.60
CA ILE A 270 -12.85 30.27 -27.60
C ILE A 270 -13.30 31.68 -27.18
N ILE A 271 -12.75 32.22 -26.09
CA ILE A 271 -13.10 33.56 -25.59
C ILE A 271 -12.76 34.63 -26.64
N ILE A 272 -11.55 34.59 -27.20
CA ILE A 272 -11.13 35.54 -28.24
C ILE A 272 -12.04 35.44 -29.47
N THR A 273 -12.40 34.23 -29.88
CA THR A 273 -13.32 34.01 -31.01
C THR A 273 -14.69 34.61 -30.73
N ILE A 274 -15.24 34.40 -29.53
CA ILE A 274 -16.51 35.00 -29.11
C ILE A 274 -16.42 36.53 -29.14
N LEU A 275 -15.32 37.11 -28.62
CA LEU A 275 -15.11 38.56 -28.62
C LEU A 275 -15.01 39.12 -30.05
N ILE A 276 -14.29 38.45 -30.95
CA ILE A 276 -14.21 38.84 -32.36
C ILE A 276 -15.59 38.78 -33.01
N VAL A 277 -16.35 37.70 -32.79
CA VAL A 277 -17.72 37.57 -33.33
C VAL A 277 -18.64 38.68 -32.79
N GLN A 278 -18.57 38.97 -31.50
CA GLN A 278 -19.32 40.07 -30.88
C GLN A 278 -18.92 41.43 -31.47
N TRP A 279 -17.63 41.67 -31.63
CA TRP A 279 -17.09 42.90 -32.20
C TRP A 279 -17.54 43.11 -33.66
N VAL A 280 -17.48 42.06 -34.49
CA VAL A 280 -17.97 42.09 -35.87
C VAL A 280 -19.49 42.31 -35.93
N ARG A 281 -20.27 41.67 -35.04
CA ARG A 281 -21.71 41.92 -34.94
C ARG A 281 -22.02 43.36 -34.54
N LEU A 282 -21.26 43.91 -33.59
CA LEU A 282 -21.41 45.29 -33.11
C LEU A 282 -21.07 46.32 -34.19
N LEU A 283 -20.07 46.05 -35.03
CA LEU A 283 -19.73 46.87 -36.21
C LEU A 283 -20.87 46.95 -37.24
N GLY A 284 -21.72 45.91 -37.33
CA GLY A 284 -22.89 45.86 -38.21
C GLY A 284 -24.14 46.54 -37.63
N THR A 285 -24.14 46.89 -36.36
CA THR A 285 -25.22 47.64 -35.70
C THR A 285 -24.81 49.10 -35.56
N ARG A 286 -25.71 50.05 -35.87
CA ARG A 286 -25.49 51.48 -35.55
C ARG A 286 -25.46 51.63 -34.02
N PHE A 287 -24.27 51.49 -33.45
CA PHE A 287 -24.02 51.69 -32.04
C PHE A 287 -24.18 53.19 -31.75
N ASN A 288 -25.30 53.58 -31.15
CA ASN A 288 -25.55 54.96 -30.73
C ASN A 288 -25.35 55.06 -29.21
N PRO A 289 -24.23 55.61 -28.72
CA PRO A 289 -23.93 55.67 -27.29
C PRO A 289 -24.92 56.54 -26.49
N GLU A 290 -25.73 57.38 -27.14
CA GLU A 290 -26.70 58.27 -26.47
C GLU A 290 -27.96 57.55 -25.97
N THR A 291 -28.37 56.42 -26.56
CA THR A 291 -29.60 55.73 -26.12
C THR A 291 -29.41 54.94 -24.82
N ILE A 292 -28.17 54.55 -24.49
CA ILE A 292 -27.85 53.81 -23.25
C ILE A 292 -27.72 54.77 -22.06
N SER A 293 -27.23 56.00 -22.25
CA SER A 293 -27.13 56.98 -21.16
C SER A 293 -28.51 57.48 -20.69
N LEU A 294 -29.47 57.60 -21.61
CA LEU A 294 -30.85 58.00 -21.29
C LEU A 294 -31.59 56.90 -20.51
N HIS A 295 -31.40 55.63 -20.85
CA HIS A 295 -32.02 54.52 -20.10
C HIS A 295 -31.34 54.24 -18.76
N SER A 296 -30.03 54.43 -18.62
CA SER A 296 -29.35 54.27 -17.33
C SER A 296 -29.69 55.40 -16.35
N GLN A 297 -29.86 56.64 -16.83
CA GLN A 297 -30.35 57.75 -15.99
C GLN A 297 -31.77 57.52 -15.50
N GLN A 298 -32.71 57.12 -16.37
CA GLN A 298 -34.09 56.82 -15.95
C GLN A 298 -34.16 55.67 -14.92
N THR A 299 -33.35 54.62 -15.10
CA THR A 299 -33.32 53.47 -14.19
C THR A 299 -32.70 53.83 -12.83
N MET A 300 -31.65 54.66 -12.81
CA MET A 300 -31.05 55.17 -11.57
C MET A 300 -32.00 56.06 -10.78
N THR A 301 -32.78 56.93 -11.45
CA THR A 301 -33.77 57.79 -10.77
C THR A 301 -34.88 56.96 -10.12
N ILE A 302 -35.37 55.91 -10.80
CA ILE A 302 -36.40 55.02 -10.25
C ILE A 302 -35.87 54.23 -9.03
N LEU A 303 -34.63 53.76 -9.09
CA LEU A 303 -34.00 53.03 -7.98
C LEU A 303 -33.69 53.93 -6.77
N THR A 304 -33.32 55.20 -7.00
CA THR A 304 -33.08 56.15 -5.90
C THR A 304 -34.37 56.61 -5.22
N ASP A 305 -35.46 56.81 -5.98
CA ASP A 305 -36.78 57.09 -5.39
C ASP A 305 -37.33 55.91 -4.59
N GLN A 306 -37.14 54.67 -5.07
CA GLN A 306 -37.48 53.46 -4.29
C GLN A 306 -36.63 53.32 -3.03
N TYR A 307 -35.33 53.63 -3.10
CA TYR A 307 -34.43 53.56 -1.95
C TYR A 307 -34.76 54.59 -0.87
N HIS A 308 -35.10 55.83 -1.26
CA HIS A 308 -35.52 56.87 -0.31
C HIS A 308 -36.86 56.57 0.37
N SER A 309 -37.80 55.94 -0.34
CA SER A 309 -39.08 55.47 0.23
C SER A 309 -38.87 54.32 1.24
N ASN A 310 -38.02 53.34 0.92
CA ASN A 310 -37.72 52.20 1.77
C ASN A 310 -36.83 52.56 2.98
N SER A 311 -35.96 53.56 2.86
CA SER A 311 -35.11 54.04 3.97
C SER A 311 -35.92 54.75 5.06
N ARG A 312 -36.96 55.51 4.69
CA ARG A 312 -37.88 56.13 5.65
C ARG A 312 -38.68 55.09 6.45
N THR A 313 -39.15 54.04 5.81
CA THR A 313 -39.89 52.94 6.46
C THR A 313 -38.99 52.02 7.30
N MET A 314 -37.71 51.84 6.95
CA MET A 314 -36.75 51.11 7.79
C MET A 314 -36.29 51.88 9.03
N LYS A 315 -36.08 53.20 8.94
CA LYS A 315 -35.68 54.03 10.09
C LYS A 315 -36.74 54.07 11.19
N GLU A 316 -38.02 54.05 10.83
CA GLU A 316 -39.12 53.97 11.82
C GLU A 316 -39.21 52.59 12.51
N LYS A 317 -38.75 51.51 11.87
CA LYS A 317 -38.73 50.16 12.46
C LYS A 317 -37.51 49.90 13.36
N LEU A 318 -36.34 50.44 13.02
CA LEU A 318 -35.10 50.25 13.78
C LEU A 318 -35.09 50.97 15.14
N LEU A 319 -35.84 52.07 15.28
CA LEU A 319 -36.01 52.76 16.56
C LEU A 319 -36.87 51.98 17.57
N PHE A 320 -37.71 51.05 17.12
CA PHE A 320 -38.55 50.22 18.00
C PHE A 320 -37.86 48.93 18.48
N THR A 321 -36.77 48.50 17.83
CA THR A 321 -36.07 47.24 18.13
C THR A 321 -34.80 47.44 18.96
N ALA A 322 -34.23 48.65 18.96
CA ALA A 322 -33.01 48.96 19.72
C ALA A 322 -33.24 49.05 21.24
N ASP A 323 -34.43 49.46 21.70
CA ASP A 323 -34.78 49.51 23.13
C ASP A 323 -34.98 48.12 23.77
N GLN A 324 -35.01 47.05 22.97
CA GLN A 324 -35.36 45.70 23.42
C GLN A 324 -34.19 44.69 23.38
N LEU A 325 -33.02 45.11 22.87
CA LEU A 325 -31.84 44.25 22.69
C LEU A 325 -30.67 44.60 23.63
N GLU A 326 -30.79 45.68 24.40
CA GLU A 326 -29.74 46.14 25.33
C GLU A 326 -29.81 45.43 26.71
N GLU A 327 -30.89 44.69 27.01
CA GLU A 327 -31.03 43.90 28.25
C GLU A 327 -30.44 42.47 28.15
N ASP A 328 -30.30 41.88 26.96
CA ASP A 328 -30.02 40.44 26.82
C ASP A 328 -28.53 40.05 26.54
N ILE A 329 -27.63 41.02 26.31
CA ILE A 329 -26.26 40.74 25.83
C ILE A 329 -25.18 40.76 26.94
N LEU A 330 -25.54 41.06 28.19
CA LEU A 330 -24.57 41.16 29.30
C LEU A 330 -24.26 39.83 30.03
N GLU A 331 -24.74 38.68 29.55
CA GLU A 331 -24.65 37.41 30.31
C GLU A 331 -23.92 36.23 29.63
N ALA A 332 -23.27 36.40 28.47
CA ALA A 332 -22.74 35.22 27.75
C ALA A 332 -21.41 35.43 27.01
N THR A 333 -20.32 35.72 27.72
CA THR A 333 -18.96 35.50 27.21
C THR A 333 -17.98 35.18 28.34
N GLU A 334 -17.65 33.89 28.56
CA GLU A 334 -16.31 33.45 28.98
C GLU A 334 -16.05 32.00 28.56
N GLY A 335 -15.00 31.81 27.74
CA GLY A 335 -14.21 30.57 27.69
C GLY A 335 -14.38 29.66 26.47
N VAL A 336 -13.47 29.75 25.49
CA VAL A 336 -12.72 28.62 24.88
C VAL A 336 -11.45 29.15 24.19
N SER A 337 -10.29 28.54 24.50
CA SER A 337 -8.97 28.77 23.90
C SER A 337 -8.61 27.70 22.84
N ASN A 338 -7.81 28.09 21.84
CA ASN A 338 -7.29 27.28 20.73
C ASN A 338 -6.05 26.45 21.09
N ASP A 339 -5.92 25.25 20.50
CA ASP A 339 -4.67 24.49 20.39
C ASP A 339 -4.25 24.32 18.91
N HIS A 340 -2.93 24.37 18.68
CA HIS A 340 -2.22 24.23 17.40
C HIS A 340 -1.82 22.77 17.12
N ILE A 341 -1.79 22.41 15.83
CA ILE A 341 -1.38 21.09 15.30
C ILE A 341 -0.06 21.27 14.53
N ASP A 342 0.96 20.49 14.89
CA ASP A 342 2.18 20.28 14.11
C ASP A 342 2.19 18.87 13.49
N SER A 343 2.73 18.77 12.28
CA SER A 343 2.73 17.58 11.40
C SER A 343 4.11 16.89 11.42
N PRO A 344 4.22 15.55 11.45
CA PRO A 344 5.49 14.85 11.28
C PRO A 344 5.66 14.26 9.88
N THR A 345 6.89 14.41 9.37
CA THR A 345 7.45 13.79 8.16
C THR A 345 7.81 12.31 8.42
N HIS A 346 7.25 11.39 7.63
CA HIS A 346 7.57 9.96 7.70
C HIS A 346 8.89 9.62 6.96
N HIS A 347 9.85 9.06 7.70
CA HIS A 347 10.95 8.27 7.14
C HIS A 347 10.43 6.87 6.80
N TYR A 348 10.53 6.47 5.53
CA TYR A 348 10.34 5.08 5.10
C TYR A 348 11.51 4.24 5.62
N MET A 349 11.34 3.60 6.77
CA MET A 349 12.13 2.43 7.12
C MET A 349 11.67 1.26 6.25
N ASN A 350 12.57 0.35 5.90
CA ASN A 350 12.25 -0.98 5.40
C ASN A 350 11.43 -1.70 6.48
N THR A 351 10.13 -1.44 6.48
CA THR A 351 9.18 -2.10 7.36
C THR A 351 8.79 -3.41 6.72
N ALA A 352 9.31 -4.52 7.28
CA ALA A 352 8.53 -5.71 7.62
C ALA A 352 7.48 -6.14 6.59
N ALA A 353 7.83 -6.93 5.56
CA ALA A 353 6.86 -7.12 4.49
C ALA A 353 6.88 -8.36 3.60
N ASP A 354 7.39 -9.47 4.10
CA ASP A 354 7.40 -10.71 3.35
C ASP A 354 6.37 -11.65 3.97
N THR A 355 5.08 -11.37 3.77
CA THR A 355 4.04 -12.25 4.33
C THR A 355 2.94 -12.67 3.37
N ILE A 356 2.38 -11.79 2.53
CA ILE A 356 1.12 -12.09 1.83
C ILE A 356 1.13 -11.66 0.37
N VAL A 357 0.57 -12.53 -0.47
CA VAL A 357 0.35 -12.30 -1.89
C VAL A 357 -1.13 -12.14 -2.17
N ILE A 358 -1.51 -11.09 -2.91
CA ILE A 358 -2.87 -10.87 -3.39
C ILE A 358 -2.92 -10.94 -4.91
N SER A 359 -4.05 -11.43 -5.45
CA SER A 359 -4.28 -11.41 -6.88
C SER A 359 -4.67 -10.00 -7.34
N VAL A 360 -4.20 -9.64 -8.52
CA VAL A 360 -4.61 -8.42 -9.23
C VAL A 360 -5.76 -8.79 -10.16
N PRO A 361 -6.93 -8.12 -10.08
CA PRO A 361 -8.04 -8.44 -10.96
C PRO A 361 -7.67 -8.18 -12.43
N GLN A 362 -8.11 -9.05 -13.34
CA GLN A 362 -7.79 -8.97 -14.77
C GLN A 362 -9.00 -8.49 -15.57
#